data_AF-A0A928R5X0-F1
#
_entry.id   AF-A0A928R5X0-F1
#
_cell.length_a   1.000
_cell.length_b   1.000
_cell.length_c   1.000
_cell.angle_alpha   90.00
_cell.angle_beta   90.00
_cell.angle_gamma   90.00
#
_symmetry.space_group_name_H-M   'P 1'
#
loop_
_entity.id
_entity.type
_entity.pdbx_description
1 polymer ?
#
loop_
_entity_poly.entity_id
_entity_poly.type
_entity_poly.pdbx_seq_one_letter_code
_entity_poly.pdbx_strand_id
1 'polypeptide(L)'
;MNLRVEFTGEKIIIHTEKKTVEYQLGTITCMISAGEWEELLQFLDAEKDYEKLEKYAANFLGKCFYNREKISKINGYMLCDSELNLSNKNYTSNKKVSGRMLQGKADLVVSDIYLIDSLIDLINLEMMYAVINDMPINKCKNCNKYFVAGNAAALFCNRLYTEDKTCKQFGGKKSFVDKLKKDEALLRYEKVYQATYYRLRKAETQSEIDVLNKRLQDLKNWRIKYKNGEVKEKPFIEFVEGYGWVKKER
;
A
#
# COMPACT_ATOMS: atom_id res chain seq x y z
N MET A 1 13.15 28.98 2.47
CA MET A 1 13.83 27.68 2.35
C MET A 1 14.48 27.63 0.97
N ASN A 2 15.61 26.94 0.76
CA ASN A 2 16.21 26.76 -0.58
C ASN A 2 16.57 25.28 -0.76
N LEU A 3 15.62 24.48 -1.25
CA LEU A 3 15.82 23.04 -1.44
C LEU A 3 16.32 22.75 -2.84
N ARG A 4 17.39 21.97 -2.94
CA ARG A 4 17.81 21.34 -4.19
C ARG A 4 17.17 19.95 -4.26
N VAL A 5 16.32 19.75 -5.26
CA VAL A 5 15.55 18.51 -5.46
C VAL A 5 15.93 17.89 -6.79
N GLU A 6 16.27 16.61 -6.80
CA GLU A 6 16.68 15.85 -7.98
C GLU A 6 15.69 14.70 -8.23
N PHE A 7 15.14 14.63 -9.44
CA PHE A 7 14.21 13.58 -9.86
C PHE A 7 14.92 12.60 -10.80
N THR A 8 14.82 11.30 -10.51
CA THR A 8 15.45 10.25 -11.32
C THR A 8 14.61 8.98 -11.34
N GLY A 9 14.02 8.67 -12.50
CA GLY A 9 13.06 7.58 -12.63
C GLY A 9 11.90 7.72 -11.63
N GLU A 10 11.68 6.69 -10.82
CA GLU A 10 10.63 6.66 -9.77
C GLU A 10 11.08 7.24 -8.42
N LYS A 11 12.17 8.01 -8.40
CA LYS A 11 12.77 8.52 -7.17
C LYS A 11 12.86 10.04 -7.14
N ILE A 12 12.77 10.56 -5.92
CA ILE A 12 13.07 11.94 -5.57
C ILE A 12 14.21 11.95 -4.55
N ILE A 13 15.18 12.81 -4.78
CA ILE A 13 16.34 13.02 -3.92
C ILE A 13 16.30 14.47 -3.44
N ILE A 14 16.26 14.69 -2.13
CA ILE A 14 16.29 16.02 -1.54
C ILE A 14 17.66 16.24 -0.92
N HIS A 15 18.32 17.30 -1.37
CA HIS A 15 19.57 17.77 -0.81
C HIS A 15 19.30 18.93 0.13
N THR A 16 19.67 18.74 1.39
CA THR A 16 19.57 19.74 2.46
C THR A 16 20.97 19.97 3.01
N GLU A 17 21.18 21.05 3.77
CA GLU A 17 22.47 21.29 4.43
C GLU A 17 22.85 20.17 5.40
N LYS A 18 21.84 19.52 6.00
CA LYS A 18 22.01 18.48 7.03
C LYS A 18 22.30 17.10 6.43
N LYS A 19 21.53 16.73 5.40
CA LYS A 19 21.61 15.41 4.75
C LYS A 19 21.04 15.39 3.34
N THR A 20 21.42 14.36 2.58
CA THR A 20 20.73 13.97 1.35
C THR A 20 19.82 12.79 1.68
N VAL A 21 18.54 12.88 1.31
CA VAL A 21 17.55 11.81 1.48
C VAL A 21 16.98 11.38 0.14
N GLU A 22 16.67 10.10 0.01
CA GLU A 22 16.09 9.51 -1.20
C GLU A 22 14.77 8.83 -0.83
N TYR A 23 13.73 9.11 -1.61
CA TYR A 23 12.40 8.51 -1.47
C TYR A 23 11.84 8.08 -2.83
N GLN A 24 10.87 7.17 -2.82
CA GLN A 24 10.03 6.93 -4.00
C GLN A 24 9.12 8.13 -4.25
N LEU A 25 8.84 8.42 -5.51
CA LEU A 25 7.91 9.47 -5.92
C LEU A 25 6.54 9.32 -5.23
N GLY A 26 6.06 10.42 -4.68
CA GLY A 26 4.79 10.53 -3.97
C GLY A 26 4.89 10.25 -2.48
N THR A 27 6.05 9.80 -1.98
CA THR A 27 6.23 9.49 -0.56
C THR A 27 6.15 10.75 0.29
N ILE A 28 6.77 11.86 -0.13
CA ILE A 28 6.79 13.10 0.64
C ILE A 28 5.38 13.69 0.71
N THR A 29 4.68 13.77 -0.42
CA THR A 29 3.30 14.25 -0.47
C THR A 29 2.37 13.35 0.35
N CYS A 30 2.58 12.03 0.35
CA CYS A 30 1.86 11.11 1.24
C CYS A 30 2.13 11.41 2.72
N MET A 31 3.39 11.62 3.12
CA MET A 31 3.77 11.97 4.50
C MET A 31 3.14 13.30 4.92
N ILE A 32 3.23 14.34 4.07
CA ILE A 32 2.61 15.65 4.29
C ILE A 32 1.11 15.46 4.49
N SER A 33 0.39 14.80 3.57
CA SER A 33 -1.05 14.58 3.69
C SER A 33 -1.47 13.78 4.94
N ALA A 34 -0.55 13.04 5.54
CA ALA A 34 -0.76 12.19 6.69
C ALA A 34 -0.37 12.86 8.02
N GLY A 35 0.13 14.10 7.98
CA GLY A 35 0.63 14.83 9.14
C GLY A 35 1.91 14.24 9.74
N GLU A 36 2.72 13.54 8.92
CA GLU A 36 3.93 12.83 9.37
C GLU A 36 5.14 13.76 9.45
N TRP A 37 4.96 14.89 10.15
CA TRP A 37 5.94 15.97 10.23
C TRP A 37 7.19 15.61 11.01
N GLU A 38 7.10 14.70 11.99
CA GLU A 38 8.27 14.28 12.77
C GLU A 38 9.39 13.71 11.90
N GLU A 39 9.05 12.91 10.87
CA GLU A 39 10.04 12.38 9.91
C GLU A 39 10.53 13.46 8.95
N LEU A 40 9.61 14.27 8.42
CA LEU A 40 9.90 15.34 7.47
C LEU A 40 10.84 16.40 8.06
N LEU A 41 10.61 16.82 9.31
CA LEU A 41 11.39 17.84 10.00
C LEU A 41 12.81 17.40 10.36
N GLN A 42 13.16 16.13 10.17
CA GLN A 42 14.55 15.67 10.28
C GLN A 42 15.42 16.17 9.12
N PHE A 43 14.82 16.59 8.00
CA PHE A 43 15.56 17.15 6.86
C PHE A 43 14.99 18.45 6.32
N LEU A 44 13.68 18.67 6.41
CA LEU A 44 13.05 19.91 5.96
C LEU A 44 13.07 20.96 7.07
N ASP A 45 13.37 22.19 6.70
CA ASP A 45 13.23 23.32 7.61
C ASP A 45 11.76 23.76 7.68
N ALA A 46 11.36 24.25 8.86
CA ALA A 46 9.95 24.44 9.20
C ALA A 46 9.25 25.52 8.35
N GLU A 47 8.28 25.11 7.54
CA GLU A 47 7.13 25.94 7.19
C GLU A 47 6.11 25.88 8.35
N LYS A 48 5.49 27.01 8.70
CA LYS A 48 4.63 27.08 9.91
C LYS A 48 3.17 26.71 9.65
N ASP A 49 2.76 26.54 8.39
CA ASP A 49 1.36 26.31 8.01
C ASP A 49 1.12 24.86 7.56
N TYR A 50 1.33 23.93 8.50
CA TYR A 50 1.18 22.49 8.27
C TYR A 50 -0.23 22.10 7.83
N GLU A 51 -1.25 22.76 8.38
CA GLU A 51 -2.65 22.45 8.04
C GLU A 51 -2.95 22.78 6.56
N LYS A 52 -2.45 23.92 6.07
CA LYS A 52 -2.58 24.27 4.64
C LYS A 52 -1.87 23.24 3.76
N LEU A 53 -0.66 22.83 4.11
CA LEU A 53 0.12 21.85 3.36
C LEU A 53 -0.55 20.47 3.33
N GLU A 54 -1.04 20.01 4.47
CA GLU A 54 -1.81 18.77 4.61
C GLU A 54 -3.02 18.75 3.69
N LYS A 55 -3.83 19.82 3.72
CA LYS A 55 -5.01 19.97 2.86
C LYS A 55 -4.63 20.01 1.39
N TYR A 56 -3.56 20.75 1.06
CA TYR A 56 -3.05 20.86 -0.31
C TYR A 56 -2.64 19.49 -0.87
N ALA A 57 -1.80 18.76 -0.13
CA ALA A 57 -1.36 17.42 -0.49
C ALA A 57 -2.53 16.43 -0.60
N ALA A 58 -3.47 16.47 0.36
CA ALA A 58 -4.63 15.58 0.36
C ALA A 58 -5.57 15.83 -0.83
N ASN A 59 -5.76 17.09 -1.25
CA ASN A 59 -6.55 17.45 -2.43
C ASN A 59 -5.90 16.87 -3.70
N PHE A 60 -4.59 17.08 -3.86
CA PHE A 60 -3.83 16.57 -5.00
C PHE A 60 -3.96 15.05 -5.12
N LEU A 61 -3.70 14.33 -4.02
CA LEU A 61 -3.78 12.87 -3.96
C LEU A 61 -5.21 12.38 -4.22
N GLY A 62 -6.21 13.07 -3.69
CA GLY A 62 -7.62 12.75 -3.91
C GLY A 62 -8.01 12.83 -5.39
N LYS A 63 -7.64 13.92 -6.07
CA LYS A 63 -7.97 14.15 -7.48
C LYS A 63 -7.22 13.25 -8.43
N CYS A 64 -5.94 13.00 -8.17
CA CYS A 64 -5.08 12.27 -9.10
C CYS A 64 -5.13 10.75 -8.87
N PHE A 65 -5.19 10.29 -7.62
CA PHE A 65 -4.94 8.88 -7.27
C PHE A 65 -6.13 8.18 -6.59
N TYR A 66 -7.12 8.94 -6.12
CA TYR A 66 -8.29 8.39 -5.45
C TYR A 66 -9.60 9.01 -5.95
N ASN A 67 -9.66 9.24 -7.26
CA ASN A 67 -10.86 9.80 -7.88
C ASN A 67 -11.95 8.73 -8.06
N ARG A 68 -13.13 8.96 -7.47
CA ARG A 68 -14.30 8.08 -7.58
C ARG A 68 -14.94 8.11 -8.97
N GLU A 69 -14.75 9.19 -9.71
CA GLU A 69 -15.27 9.41 -11.05
C GLU A 69 -14.45 8.69 -12.13
N LYS A 70 -13.40 7.94 -11.74
CA LYS A 70 -12.54 7.13 -12.61
C LYS A 70 -11.88 7.93 -13.75
N ILE A 71 -11.69 9.23 -13.58
CA ILE A 71 -10.85 10.00 -14.51
C ILE A 71 -9.39 9.56 -14.39
N SER A 72 -8.61 9.73 -15.46
CA SER A 72 -7.19 9.40 -15.46
C SER A 72 -6.40 10.28 -14.48
N LYS A 73 -5.24 9.80 -14.02
CA LYS A 73 -4.33 10.56 -13.14
C LYS A 73 -3.96 11.91 -13.75
N ILE A 74 -3.76 11.95 -15.07
CA ILE A 74 -3.47 13.17 -15.85
C ILE A 74 -4.63 14.16 -15.77
N ASN A 75 -5.87 13.71 -15.98
CA ASN A 75 -7.03 14.60 -15.86
C ASN A 75 -7.19 15.12 -14.42
N GLY A 76 -6.91 14.28 -13.42
CA GLY A 76 -6.84 14.70 -12.03
C GLY A 76 -5.81 15.81 -11.80
N TYR A 77 -4.62 15.67 -12.39
CA TYR A 77 -3.58 16.69 -12.34
C TYR A 77 -4.02 17.98 -13.03
N MET A 78 -4.67 17.90 -14.20
CA MET A 78 -5.17 19.08 -14.92
C MET A 78 -6.25 19.85 -14.12
N LEU A 79 -7.07 19.15 -13.33
CA LEU A 79 -8.01 19.80 -12.40
C LEU A 79 -7.30 20.47 -11.21
N CYS A 80 -6.15 19.95 -10.78
CA CYS A 80 -5.30 20.66 -9.82
C CYS A 80 -4.66 21.89 -10.49
N ASP A 81 -4.21 21.75 -11.73
CA ASP A 81 -3.60 22.84 -12.50
C ASP A 81 -4.54 24.03 -12.68
N SER A 82 -5.79 23.77 -13.06
CA SER A 82 -6.79 24.83 -13.25
C SER A 82 -7.16 25.56 -11.95
N GLU A 83 -7.23 24.84 -10.83
CA GLU A 83 -7.60 25.44 -9.53
C GLU A 83 -6.44 26.10 -8.81
N LEU A 84 -5.22 25.57 -8.97
CA LEU A 84 -4.03 25.95 -8.21
C LEU A 84 -3.02 26.72 -9.07
N ASN A 85 -3.30 26.85 -10.36
CA ASN A 85 -2.53 27.61 -11.33
C ASN A 85 -1.08 27.13 -11.47
N LEU A 86 -0.87 25.80 -11.52
CA LEU A 86 0.45 25.17 -11.44
C LEU A 86 1.33 25.51 -12.65
N SER A 87 0.73 25.57 -13.84
CA SER A 87 1.36 25.86 -15.13
C SER A 87 1.80 27.30 -15.30
N ASN A 88 1.31 28.21 -14.44
CA ASN A 88 1.74 29.61 -14.43
C ASN A 88 3.02 29.84 -13.61
N LYS A 89 3.54 28.81 -12.92
CA LYS A 89 4.83 28.87 -12.26
C LYS A 89 5.91 28.23 -13.13
N ASN A 90 6.92 29.02 -13.47
CA ASN A 90 8.10 28.54 -14.19
C ASN A 90 9.16 28.07 -13.20
N TYR A 91 9.59 26.83 -13.33
CA TYR A 91 10.68 26.26 -12.55
C TYR A 91 11.96 26.24 -13.38
N THR A 92 13.04 26.85 -12.88
CA THR A 92 14.36 26.66 -13.46
C THR A 92 14.85 25.25 -13.13
N SER A 93 15.11 24.46 -14.15
CA SER A 93 15.63 23.09 -14.02
C SER A 93 16.98 22.93 -14.70
N ASN A 94 17.89 22.19 -14.09
CA ASN A 94 19.10 21.70 -14.73
C ASN A 94 18.95 20.21 -15.04
N LYS A 95 19.34 19.80 -16.25
CA LYS A 95 19.45 18.38 -16.59
C LYS A 95 20.85 17.88 -16.26
N LYS A 96 20.93 16.78 -15.55
CA LYS A 96 22.18 16.08 -15.26
C LYS A 96 22.14 14.71 -15.92
N VAL A 97 23.23 14.36 -16.60
CA VAL A 97 23.41 13.04 -17.20
C VAL A 97 24.53 12.34 -16.43
N SER A 98 24.28 11.12 -15.98
CA SER A 98 25.25 10.29 -15.28
C SER A 98 25.25 8.87 -15.84
N GLY A 99 26.42 8.24 -15.87
CA GLY A 99 26.54 6.82 -16.23
C GLY A 99 26.35 5.94 -15.00
N ARG A 100 25.63 4.82 -15.16
CA ARG A 100 25.61 3.73 -14.18
C ARG A 100 25.85 2.39 -14.86
N MET A 101 26.34 1.42 -14.11
CA MET A 101 26.44 0.04 -14.56
C MET A 101 25.23 -0.74 -14.06
N LEU A 102 24.46 -1.32 -14.98
CA LEU A 102 23.36 -2.23 -14.67
C LEU A 102 23.63 -3.58 -15.34
N GLN A 103 23.77 -4.63 -14.52
CA GLN A 103 23.98 -5.99 -15.02
C GLN A 103 25.13 -6.11 -16.04
N GLY A 104 26.22 -5.37 -15.82
CA GLY A 104 27.39 -5.37 -16.71
C GLY A 104 27.24 -4.53 -17.99
N LYS A 105 26.12 -3.84 -18.20
CA LYS A 105 25.93 -2.88 -19.29
C LYS A 105 25.96 -1.45 -18.76
N ALA A 106 26.61 -0.56 -19.52
CA ALA A 106 26.55 0.87 -19.26
C ALA A 106 25.14 1.39 -19.60
N ASP A 107 24.55 2.12 -18.67
CA ASP A 107 23.24 2.75 -18.78
C ASP A 107 23.38 4.24 -18.48
N LEU A 108 22.60 5.07 -19.17
CA LEU A 108 22.55 6.50 -18.94
C LEU A 108 21.36 6.85 -18.06
N VAL A 109 21.62 7.59 -17.00
CA VAL A 109 20.59 8.14 -16.13
C VAL A 109 20.53 9.63 -16.34
N VAL A 110 19.36 10.11 -16.73
CA VAL A 110 19.03 11.52 -16.76
C VAL A 110 18.29 11.86 -15.46
N SER A 111 18.69 12.95 -14.83
CA SER A 111 17.97 13.54 -13.72
C SER A 111 17.66 15.01 -13.97
N ASP A 112 16.50 15.44 -13.48
CA ASP A 112 16.07 16.83 -13.48
C ASP A 112 16.28 17.41 -12.09
N ILE A 113 16.98 18.54 -12.01
CA ILE A 113 17.35 19.20 -10.76
C ILE A 113 16.66 20.55 -10.68
N TYR A 114 15.92 20.75 -9.60
CA TYR A 114 15.19 21.98 -9.30
C TYR A 114 15.76 22.64 -8.05
N LEU A 115 15.74 23.97 -8.05
CA LEU A 115 15.90 24.77 -6.85
C LEU A 115 14.52 25.36 -6.52
N ILE A 116 14.00 25.03 -5.35
CA ILE A 116 12.66 25.45 -4.92
C ILE A 116 12.71 26.11 -3.54
N ASP A 117 11.75 26.99 -3.29
CA ASP A 117 11.71 27.83 -2.09
C ASP A 117 10.53 27.54 -1.14
N SER A 118 9.59 26.69 -1.56
CA SER A 118 8.40 26.32 -0.78
C SER A 118 8.10 24.81 -0.79
N LEU A 119 7.42 24.31 0.25
CA LEU A 119 6.94 22.92 0.25
C LEU A 119 5.78 22.70 -0.71
N ILE A 120 5.05 23.76 -1.07
CA ILE A 120 4.03 23.69 -2.12
C ILE A 120 4.67 23.30 -3.46
N ASP A 121 5.84 23.88 -3.78
CA ASP A 121 6.57 23.49 -5.00
C ASP A 121 7.09 22.07 -4.95
N LEU A 122 7.51 21.62 -3.76
CA LEU A 122 7.95 20.25 -3.56
C LEU A 122 6.80 19.27 -3.85
N ILE A 123 5.60 19.55 -3.32
CA ILE A 123 4.39 18.78 -3.59
C ILE A 123 4.07 18.81 -5.09
N ASN A 124 4.09 19.99 -5.72
CA ASN A 124 3.74 20.12 -7.14
C ASN A 124 4.67 19.32 -8.04
N LEU A 125 5.98 19.49 -7.88
CA LEU A 125 6.96 18.77 -8.68
C LEU A 125 6.88 17.27 -8.41
N GLU A 126 6.85 16.84 -7.14
CA GLU A 126 6.76 15.41 -6.82
C GLU A 126 5.51 14.78 -7.42
N MET A 127 4.36 15.45 -7.33
CA MET A 127 3.11 14.94 -7.88
C MET A 127 3.08 14.95 -9.41
N MET A 128 3.69 15.94 -10.06
CA MET A 128 3.86 15.95 -11.52
C MET A 128 4.66 14.72 -11.97
N TYR A 129 5.83 14.50 -11.35
CA TYR A 129 6.65 13.32 -11.66
C TYR A 129 5.94 12.02 -11.28
N ALA A 130 5.20 11.96 -10.17
CA ALA A 130 4.46 10.78 -9.77
C ALA A 130 3.35 10.42 -10.78
N VAL A 131 2.68 11.42 -11.36
CA VAL A 131 1.67 11.22 -12.41
C VAL A 131 2.33 10.76 -13.71
N ILE A 132 3.42 11.40 -14.13
CA ILE A 132 4.17 11.05 -15.36
C ILE A 132 4.69 9.61 -15.30
N ASN A 133 5.19 9.18 -14.13
CA ASN A 133 5.72 7.83 -13.91
C ASN A 133 4.63 6.80 -13.50
N ASP A 134 3.35 7.17 -13.57
CA ASP A 134 2.22 6.30 -13.22
C ASP A 134 2.32 5.65 -11.82
N MET A 135 2.87 6.37 -10.84
CA MET A 135 3.16 5.81 -9.52
C MET A 135 1.92 5.20 -8.86
N PRO A 136 2.03 4.02 -8.23
CA PRO A 136 0.91 3.32 -7.59
C PRO A 136 0.62 3.90 -6.19
N ILE A 137 0.06 5.12 -6.12
CA ILE A 137 -0.33 5.74 -4.84
C ILE A 137 -1.76 5.35 -4.49
N ASN A 138 -1.96 4.74 -3.32
CA ASN A 138 -3.25 4.23 -2.88
C ASN A 138 -3.68 4.83 -1.54
N LYS A 139 -4.99 4.81 -1.24
CA LYS A 139 -5.52 5.14 0.09
C LYS A 139 -5.69 3.88 0.93
N CYS A 140 -5.02 3.82 2.08
CA CYS A 140 -5.05 2.66 2.96
C CYS A 140 -6.46 2.41 3.50
N LYS A 141 -7.00 1.20 3.32
CA LYS A 141 -8.34 0.82 3.80
C LYS A 141 -8.46 0.68 5.32
N ASN A 142 -7.35 0.76 6.06
CA ASN A 142 -7.34 0.68 7.52
C ASN A 142 -7.23 2.08 8.17
N CYS A 143 -6.18 2.84 7.86
CA CYS A 143 -5.94 4.14 8.49
C CYS A 143 -6.39 5.35 7.64
N ASN A 144 -6.93 5.13 6.43
CA ASN A 144 -7.36 6.16 5.49
C ASN A 144 -6.28 7.15 5.02
N LYS A 145 -5.01 6.92 5.35
CA LYS A 145 -3.87 7.71 4.84
C LYS A 145 -3.42 7.21 3.46
N TYR A 146 -2.92 8.12 2.63
CA TYR A 146 -2.29 7.76 1.35
C TYR A 146 -0.92 7.13 1.54
N PHE A 147 -0.51 6.27 0.61
CA PHE A 147 0.80 5.62 0.61
C PHE A 147 1.21 5.20 -0.81
N VAL A 148 2.52 5.22 -1.08
CA VAL A 148 3.09 4.60 -2.28
C VAL A 148 3.07 3.08 -2.10
N ALA A 149 2.38 2.38 -2.99
CA ALA A 149 2.21 0.94 -2.93
C ALA A 149 3.29 0.20 -3.74
N GLY A 150 3.59 -1.05 -3.37
CA GLY A 150 4.42 -1.91 -4.22
C GLY A 150 3.71 -2.39 -5.50
N ASN A 151 2.38 -2.26 -5.56
CA ASN A 151 1.56 -2.50 -6.76
C ASN A 151 0.19 -1.83 -6.62
N ALA A 152 -0.49 -1.60 -7.74
CA ALA A 152 -1.79 -0.94 -7.79
C ALA A 152 -2.89 -1.66 -6.97
N ALA A 153 -2.78 -2.97 -6.74
CA ALA A 153 -3.76 -3.75 -6.00
C ALA A 153 -3.59 -3.70 -4.47
N ALA A 154 -2.52 -3.09 -3.95
CA ALA A 154 -2.25 -3.06 -2.52
C ALA A 154 -3.31 -2.22 -1.77
N LEU A 155 -3.92 -2.80 -0.75
CA LEU A 155 -5.02 -2.18 -0.02
C LEU A 155 -4.61 -1.50 1.30
N PHE A 156 -3.43 -1.83 1.82
CA PHE A 156 -2.99 -1.43 3.15
C PHE A 156 -1.53 -1.01 3.14
N CYS A 157 -1.21 0.07 3.88
CA CYS A 157 0.16 0.55 4.04
C CYS A 157 0.94 -0.25 5.10
N ASN A 158 2.26 0.00 5.18
CA ASN A 158 3.14 -0.63 6.17
C ASN A 158 3.28 0.15 7.49
N ARG A 159 2.56 1.28 7.67
CA ARG A 159 2.54 2.02 8.94
C ARG A 159 2.07 1.14 10.08
N LEU A 160 2.69 1.29 11.26
CA LEU A 160 2.20 0.70 12.51
C LEU A 160 0.80 1.23 12.81
N TYR A 161 -0.07 0.32 13.26
CA TYR A 161 -1.44 0.61 13.66
C TYR A 161 -1.70 0.23 15.11
N THR A 162 -1.09 -0.87 15.56
CA THR A 162 -0.90 -1.21 16.97
C THR A 162 0.60 -1.24 17.27
N GLU A 163 0.98 -1.46 18.54
CA GLU A 163 2.37 -1.55 18.98
C GLU A 163 3.23 -2.51 18.13
N ASP A 164 2.64 -3.63 17.69
CA ASP A 164 3.33 -4.73 17.01
C ASP A 164 2.83 -5.03 15.59
N LYS A 165 1.74 -4.38 15.13
CA LYS A 165 1.11 -4.70 13.84
C LYS A 165 0.96 -3.49 12.96
N THR A 166 1.38 -3.67 11.72
CA THR A 166 1.15 -2.73 10.62
C THR A 166 -0.31 -2.75 10.16
N CYS A 167 -0.75 -1.69 9.48
CA CYS A 167 -2.05 -1.66 8.79
C CYS A 167 -2.21 -2.85 7.84
N LYS A 168 -1.14 -3.33 7.20
CA LYS A 168 -1.15 -4.50 6.34
C LYS A 168 -1.44 -5.80 7.09
N GLN A 169 -0.81 -6.02 8.25
CA GLN A 169 -1.05 -7.19 9.08
C GLN A 169 -2.45 -7.16 9.72
N PHE A 170 -2.80 -6.02 10.33
CA PHE A 170 -4.08 -5.85 11.02
C PHE A 170 -5.26 -5.82 10.03
N GLY A 171 -5.20 -4.91 9.04
CA GLY A 171 -6.24 -4.72 8.04
C GLY A 171 -6.41 -5.93 7.13
N GLY A 172 -5.31 -6.63 6.79
CA GLY A 172 -5.36 -7.89 6.05
C GLY A 172 -6.13 -8.97 6.81
N LYS A 173 -5.84 -9.15 8.10
CA LYS A 173 -6.57 -10.11 8.96
C LYS A 173 -8.03 -9.70 9.14
N LYS A 174 -8.32 -8.43 9.43
CA LYS A 174 -9.68 -7.92 9.59
C LYS A 174 -10.51 -8.07 8.32
N SER A 175 -9.98 -7.66 7.16
CA SER A 175 -10.68 -7.79 5.88
C SER A 175 -10.91 -9.24 5.50
N PHE A 176 -9.97 -10.13 5.81
CA PHE A 176 -10.17 -11.58 5.65
C PHE A 176 -11.30 -12.08 6.55
N VAL A 177 -11.29 -11.74 7.84
CA VAL A 177 -12.37 -12.10 8.78
C VAL A 177 -13.72 -11.52 8.36
N ASP A 178 -13.77 -10.28 7.90
CA ASP A 178 -15.02 -9.64 7.45
C ASP A 178 -15.54 -10.29 6.16
N LYS A 179 -14.66 -10.70 5.25
CA LYS A 179 -15.04 -11.52 4.08
C LYS A 179 -15.53 -12.90 4.49
N LEU A 180 -14.90 -13.53 5.47
CA LEU A 180 -15.37 -14.79 6.04
C LEU A 180 -16.73 -14.61 6.74
N LYS A 181 -16.97 -13.52 7.46
CA LYS A 181 -18.27 -13.25 8.09
C LYS A 181 -19.38 -13.02 7.08
N LYS A 182 -19.05 -12.53 5.89
CA LYS A 182 -19.99 -12.40 4.77
C LYS A 182 -20.29 -13.73 4.06
N ASP A 183 -19.55 -14.78 4.39
CA ASP A 183 -19.68 -16.11 3.80
C ASP A 183 -19.66 -17.16 4.92
N GLU A 184 -20.84 -17.46 5.47
CA GLU A 184 -21.00 -18.32 6.64
C GLU A 184 -20.29 -19.67 6.46
N ALA A 185 -20.29 -20.19 5.23
CA ALA A 185 -19.59 -21.43 4.90
C ALA A 185 -18.07 -21.34 5.00
N LEU A 186 -17.45 -20.25 4.51
CA LEU A 186 -16.01 -20.05 4.70
C LEU A 186 -15.64 -19.79 6.17
N LEU A 187 -16.53 -19.17 6.95
CA LEU A 187 -16.32 -19.02 8.39
C LEU A 187 -16.32 -20.38 9.11
N ARG A 188 -17.27 -21.27 8.79
CA ARG A 188 -17.31 -22.64 9.33
C ARG A 188 -16.06 -23.43 8.92
N TYR A 189 -15.63 -23.30 7.65
CA TYR A 189 -14.38 -23.87 7.15
C TYR A 189 -13.18 -23.47 7.99
N GLU A 190 -13.00 -22.17 8.26
CA GLU A 190 -11.82 -21.67 8.96
C GLU A 190 -11.76 -22.21 10.40
N LYS A 191 -12.90 -22.28 11.09
CA LYS A 191 -13.00 -22.87 12.44
C LYS A 191 -12.52 -24.33 12.45
N VAL A 192 -12.99 -25.15 11.50
CA VAL A 192 -12.62 -26.56 11.41
C VAL A 192 -11.15 -26.74 10.99
N TYR A 193 -10.67 -25.91 10.05
CA TYR A 193 -9.27 -25.95 9.60
C TYR A 193 -8.30 -25.62 10.74
N GLN A 194 -8.54 -24.53 11.48
CA GLN A 194 -7.69 -24.12 12.61
C GLN A 194 -7.72 -25.17 13.73
N ALA A 195 -8.89 -25.73 14.05
CA ALA A 195 -8.99 -26.81 15.04
C ALA A 195 -8.19 -28.06 14.62
N THR A 196 -8.27 -28.44 13.34
CA THR A 196 -7.52 -29.58 12.78
C THR A 196 -6.02 -29.32 12.81
N TYR A 197 -5.59 -28.12 12.40
CA TYR A 197 -4.19 -27.72 12.39
C TYR A 197 -3.59 -27.68 13.80
N TYR A 198 -4.36 -27.22 14.80
CA TYR A 198 -3.92 -27.23 16.19
C TYR A 198 -3.80 -28.65 16.77
N ARG A 199 -4.71 -29.57 16.39
CA ARG A 199 -4.59 -31.00 16.74
C ARG A 199 -3.34 -31.61 16.11
N LEU A 200 -3.04 -31.30 14.85
CA LEU A 200 -1.84 -31.79 14.17
C LEU A 200 -0.55 -31.41 14.90
N ARG A 201 -0.49 -30.19 15.44
CA ARG A 201 0.66 -29.73 16.25
C ARG A 201 0.83 -30.47 17.57
N LYS A 202 -0.20 -31.16 18.05
CA LYS A 202 -0.21 -31.94 19.30
C LYS A 202 -0.21 -33.44 19.07
N ALA A 203 -0.27 -33.89 17.82
CA ALA A 203 -0.31 -35.31 17.49
C ALA A 203 1.05 -35.95 17.78
N GLU A 204 1.03 -37.10 18.45
CA GLU A 204 2.25 -37.80 18.89
C GLU A 204 2.55 -39.03 18.05
N THR A 205 1.55 -39.55 17.31
CA THR A 205 1.66 -40.76 16.51
C THR A 205 1.65 -40.46 15.01
N GLN A 206 2.42 -41.22 14.24
CA GLN A 206 2.48 -41.04 12.78
C GLN A 206 1.12 -41.26 12.11
N SER A 207 0.34 -42.23 12.58
CA SER A 207 -1.00 -42.51 12.05
C SER A 207 -1.96 -41.34 12.26
N GLU A 208 -1.92 -40.69 13.43
CA GLU A 208 -2.73 -39.50 13.70
C GLU A 208 -2.29 -38.31 12.83
N ILE A 209 -0.98 -38.11 12.68
CA ILE A 209 -0.41 -37.07 11.81
C ILE A 209 -0.89 -37.26 10.36
N ASP A 210 -0.85 -38.49 9.84
CA ASP A 210 -1.25 -38.80 8.46
C ASP A 210 -2.75 -38.51 8.22
N VAL A 211 -3.61 -38.92 9.17
CA VAL A 211 -5.05 -38.66 9.11
C VAL A 211 -5.33 -37.16 9.13
N LEU A 212 -4.68 -36.40 10.01
CA LEU A 212 -4.89 -34.95 10.14
C LEU A 212 -4.34 -34.20 8.92
N ASN A 213 -3.21 -34.61 8.36
CA ASN A 213 -2.66 -34.05 7.12
C ASN A 213 -3.60 -34.29 5.94
N LYS A 214 -4.12 -35.52 5.78
CA LYS A 214 -5.12 -35.82 4.74
C LYS A 214 -6.35 -34.94 4.88
N ARG A 215 -6.87 -34.79 6.10
CA ARG A 215 -8.00 -33.91 6.41
C ARG A 215 -7.74 -32.45 6.07
N LEU A 216 -6.54 -31.92 6.35
CA LEU A 216 -6.18 -30.55 5.96
C LEU A 216 -6.11 -30.37 4.43
N GLN A 217 -5.66 -31.39 3.69
CA GLN A 217 -5.66 -31.37 2.23
C GLN A 217 -7.07 -31.40 1.66
N ASP A 218 -7.92 -32.30 2.18
CA ASP A 218 -9.32 -32.44 1.81
C ASP A 218 -10.09 -31.12 2.01
N LEU A 219 -9.90 -30.47 3.18
CA LEU A 219 -10.43 -29.15 3.47
C LEU A 219 -9.96 -28.11 2.43
N LYS A 220 -8.65 -28.03 2.16
CA LYS A 220 -8.10 -27.07 1.17
C LYS A 220 -8.71 -27.27 -0.21
N ASN A 221 -8.85 -28.51 -0.67
CA ASN A 221 -9.41 -28.85 -1.96
C ASN A 221 -10.87 -28.40 -2.08
N TRP A 222 -11.70 -28.69 -1.07
CA TRP A 222 -13.09 -28.27 -1.07
C TRP A 222 -13.28 -26.75 -0.98
N ARG A 223 -12.40 -26.05 -0.26
CA ARG A 223 -12.38 -24.58 -0.26
C ARG A 223 -12.14 -24.01 -1.65
N ILE A 224 -11.25 -24.62 -2.44
CA ILE A 224 -10.99 -24.21 -3.83
C ILE A 224 -12.25 -24.41 -4.68
N LYS A 225 -12.85 -25.61 -4.63
CA LYS A 225 -14.10 -25.92 -5.35
C LYS A 225 -15.21 -24.92 -5.03
N TYR A 226 -15.39 -24.60 -3.75
CA TYR A 226 -16.42 -23.66 -3.32
C TYR A 226 -16.15 -22.24 -3.82
N LYS A 227 -14.89 -21.77 -3.72
CA LYS A 227 -14.50 -20.44 -4.24
C LYS A 227 -14.64 -20.32 -5.76
N ASN A 228 -14.48 -21.41 -6.49
CA ASN A 228 -14.67 -21.47 -7.93
C ASN A 228 -16.14 -21.61 -8.33
N GLY A 229 -17.07 -21.78 -7.37
CA GLY A 229 -18.49 -22.01 -7.63
C GLY A 229 -18.82 -23.44 -8.10
N GLU A 230 -17.87 -24.37 -8.03
CA GLU A 230 -18.06 -25.78 -8.42
C GLU A 230 -18.95 -26.54 -7.42
N VAL A 231 -18.98 -26.10 -6.17
CA VAL A 231 -19.89 -26.62 -5.14
C VAL A 231 -20.68 -25.48 -4.51
N LYS A 232 -21.96 -25.74 -4.24
CA LYS A 232 -22.84 -24.80 -3.55
C LYS A 232 -22.55 -24.77 -2.05
N GLU A 233 -23.03 -23.73 -1.39
CA GLU A 233 -22.81 -23.46 0.04
C GLU A 233 -23.18 -24.64 0.95
N LYS A 234 -24.39 -25.18 0.80
CA LYS A 234 -24.89 -26.25 1.67
C LYS A 234 -24.03 -27.54 1.60
N PRO A 235 -23.73 -28.12 0.41
CA PRO A 235 -22.80 -29.24 0.30
C PRO A 235 -21.41 -28.97 0.88
N PHE A 236 -20.89 -27.76 0.71
CA PHE A 236 -19.58 -27.38 1.25
C PHE A 236 -19.59 -27.33 2.78
N ILE A 237 -20.64 -26.77 3.39
CA ILE A 237 -20.82 -26.76 4.85
C ILE A 237 -20.93 -28.19 5.38
N GLU A 238 -21.77 -29.05 4.77
CA GLU A 238 -21.96 -30.43 5.21
C GLU A 238 -20.62 -31.21 5.20
N PHE A 239 -19.81 -31.03 4.17
CA PHE A 239 -18.47 -31.62 4.11
C PHE A 239 -17.54 -31.10 5.21
N VAL A 240 -17.47 -29.78 5.40
CA VAL A 240 -16.64 -29.14 6.41
C VAL A 240 -17.03 -29.59 7.83
N GLU A 241 -18.34 -29.66 8.10
CA GLU A 241 -18.87 -30.06 9.40
C GLU A 241 -18.78 -31.56 9.66
N GLY A 242 -18.78 -32.39 8.62
CA GLY A 242 -18.49 -33.83 8.71
C GLY A 242 -17.13 -34.12 9.37
N TYR A 243 -16.19 -33.18 9.26
CA TYR A 243 -14.94 -33.22 10.02
C TYR A 243 -15.07 -32.57 11.41
N GLY A 244 -15.94 -31.57 11.56
CA GLY A 244 -15.98 -30.62 12.67
C GLY A 244 -16.43 -31.16 14.03
N TRP A 245 -17.29 -32.18 14.10
CA TRP A 245 -17.86 -32.66 15.37
C TRP A 245 -18.12 -34.17 15.37
N VAL A 246 -17.27 -34.92 16.07
CA VAL A 246 -17.71 -36.18 16.69
C VAL A 246 -18.23 -35.78 18.07
N LYS A 247 -19.56 -35.85 18.29
CA LYS A 247 -20.12 -35.78 19.65
C LYS A 247 -19.37 -36.83 20.48
N LYS A 248 -18.74 -36.43 21.59
CA LYS A 248 -18.39 -37.40 22.63
C LYS A 248 -19.71 -38.02 23.09
N GLU A 249 -19.96 -39.26 22.72
CA GLU A 249 -20.97 -40.06 23.42
C GLU A 249 -20.53 -40.13 24.89
N ARG A 250 -21.48 -39.83 25.77
CA ARG A 250 -21.31 -39.80 27.23
C ARG A 250 -21.25 -41.22 27.77
#